data_AF-A0A352SJ01-F1
#
_entry.id   AF-A0A352SJ01-F1
#
_cell.length_a   1.000
_cell.length_b   1.000
_cell.length_c   1.000
_cell.angle_alpha   90.00
_cell.angle_beta   90.00
_cell.angle_gamma   90.00
#
_symmetry.space_group_name_H-M   'P 1'
#
loop_
_entity.id
_entity.type
_entity.pdbx_description
1 polymer ?
#
loop_
_entity_poly.entity_id
_entity_poly.type
_entity_poly.pdbx_seq_one_letter_code
_entity_poly.pdbx_strand_id
1 'polypeptide(L)'
;MDKNDIIQSDTMREALTGLRAFMFENVYVNSVAKAEEGKAEYMIGQLYKYYIDHVEKLPEEYGKMLKSGEASVERVVCDFIAGMTDRYAVATYQSLTIPRTWSVL
;
A
#
# COMPACT_ATOMS: atom_id res chain seq x y z
N MET A 1 18.55 -20.01 31.53
CA MET A 1 18.28 -18.62 31.15
C MET A 1 19.34 -18.23 30.15
N ASP A 2 19.12 -18.59 28.89
CA ASP A 2 19.87 -18.06 27.74
C ASP A 2 19.03 -18.36 26.50
N LYS A 3 17.98 -17.57 26.31
CA LYS A 3 17.28 -17.52 25.03
C LYS A 3 17.68 -16.20 24.43
N ASN A 4 18.27 -16.24 23.24
CA ASN A 4 18.60 -15.07 22.45
C ASN A 4 17.32 -14.47 21.83
N ASP A 5 16.31 -14.23 22.68
CA ASP A 5 14.96 -13.80 22.33
C ASP A 5 14.67 -12.44 22.94
N ILE A 6 14.10 -11.55 22.13
CA ILE A 6 13.56 -10.27 22.59
C ILE A 6 12.20 -10.55 23.24
N ILE A 7 12.17 -10.53 24.58
CA ILE A 7 10.94 -10.73 25.36
C ILE A 7 10.63 -9.50 26.22
N GLN A 8 9.34 -9.23 26.41
CA GLN A 8 8.87 -8.19 27.32
C GLN A 8 8.82 -8.72 28.75
N SER A 9 9.17 -7.87 29.73
CA SER A 9 8.79 -8.13 31.12
C SER A 9 7.27 -8.13 31.25
N ASP A 10 6.74 -8.82 32.26
CA ASP A 10 5.30 -8.89 32.48
C ASP A 10 4.66 -7.50 32.63
N THR A 11 5.31 -6.60 33.37
CA THR A 11 4.89 -5.21 33.55
C THR A 11 4.85 -4.41 32.25
N MET A 12 5.84 -4.60 31.36
CA MET A 12 5.90 -3.90 30.08
C MET A 12 4.84 -4.45 29.12
N ARG A 13 4.61 -5.77 29.13
CA ARG A 13 3.57 -6.41 28.33
C ARG A 13 2.19 -5.89 28.72
N GLU A 14 1.90 -5.79 30.02
CA GLU A 14 0.64 -5.24 30.52
C GLU A 14 0.44 -3.78 30.09
N ALA A 15 1.46 -2.93 30.28
CA ALA A 15 1.40 -1.52 29.89
C ALA A 15 1.17 -1.35 28.38
N LEU A 16 1.92 -2.07 27.53
CA LEU A 16 1.79 -1.96 26.08
C LEU A 16 0.43 -2.50 25.60
N THR A 17 -0.06 -3.59 26.20
CA THR A 17 -1.38 -4.15 25.88
C THR A 17 -2.48 -3.16 26.23
N GLY A 18 -2.40 -2.52 27.41
CA GLY A 18 -3.35 -1.48 27.82
C GLY A 18 -3.32 -0.26 26.89
N LEU A 19 -2.13 0.22 26.52
CA LEU A 19 -1.98 1.31 25.55
C LEU A 19 -2.58 0.95 24.19
N ARG A 20 -2.32 -0.27 23.69
CA ARG A 20 -2.87 -0.75 22.42
C ARG A 20 -4.40 -0.76 22.47
N ALA A 21 -5.00 -1.29 23.55
CA ALA A 21 -6.45 -1.31 23.71
C ALA A 21 -7.03 0.11 23.68
N PHE A 22 -6.43 1.04 24.44
CA PHE A 22 -6.83 2.45 24.45
C PHE A 22 -6.75 3.09 23.05
N MET A 23 -5.65 2.87 22.32
CA MET A 23 -5.49 3.40 20.96
C MET A 23 -6.52 2.83 19.98
N PHE A 24 -6.84 1.55 20.08
CA PHE A 24 -7.88 0.96 19.23
C PHE A 24 -9.25 1.56 19.49
N GLU A 25 -9.63 1.68 20.76
CA GLU A 25 -10.92 2.23 21.16
C GLU A 25 -11.07 3.72 20.80
N ASN A 26 -10.01 4.51 20.98
CA ASN A 26 -10.11 5.97 20.93
C ASN A 26 -9.52 6.60 19.66
N VAL A 27 -8.65 5.90 18.93
CA VAL A 27 -7.92 6.47 17.79
C VAL A 27 -8.19 5.72 16.50
N TYR A 28 -8.17 4.39 16.50
CA TYR A 28 -8.30 3.62 15.27
C TYR A 28 -9.76 3.35 14.87
N VAL A 29 -10.62 2.93 15.82
CA VAL A 29 -12.02 2.61 15.56
C VAL A 29 -12.82 3.91 15.38
N ASN A 30 -13.66 3.97 14.33
CA ASN A 30 -14.51 5.13 13.97
C ASN A 30 -13.76 6.43 13.60
N SER A 31 -12.47 6.36 13.29
CA SER A 31 -11.74 7.52 12.78
C SER A 31 -12.14 7.87 11.33
N VAL A 32 -11.96 9.13 10.95
CA VAL A 32 -12.07 9.58 9.55
C VAL A 32 -11.15 8.74 8.64
N ALA A 33 -10.02 8.26 9.16
CA ALA A 33 -9.11 7.37 8.44
C ALA A 33 -9.76 6.02 8.07
N LYS A 34 -10.65 5.48 8.91
CA LYS A 34 -11.39 4.24 8.59
C LYS A 34 -12.32 4.41 7.38
N ALA A 35 -12.87 5.61 7.17
CA ALA A 35 -13.70 5.90 6.00
C ALA A 35 -12.88 5.97 4.69
N GLU A 36 -11.61 6.34 4.78
CA GLU A 36 -10.70 6.39 3.63
C GLU A 36 -10.05 5.03 3.32
N GLU A 37 -9.96 4.12 4.31
CA GLU A 37 -9.39 2.78 4.12
C GLU A 37 -10.04 2.01 2.98
N GLY A 38 -11.38 2.00 2.90
CA GLY A 38 -12.09 1.34 1.80
C GLY A 38 -11.82 1.97 0.43
N LYS A 39 -11.61 3.29 0.36
CA LYS A 39 -11.23 3.97 -0.89
C LYS A 39 -9.78 3.65 -1.27
N ALA A 40 -8.89 3.56 -0.28
CA ALA A 40 -7.50 3.19 -0.49
C ALA A 40 -7.39 1.75 -1.01
N GLU A 41 -8.08 0.78 -0.38
CA GLU A 41 -8.15 -0.61 -0.86
C GLU A 41 -8.66 -0.68 -2.31
N TYR A 42 -9.74 0.03 -2.62
CA TYR A 42 -10.28 0.09 -3.97
C TYR A 42 -9.27 0.68 -4.97
N MET A 43 -8.68 1.83 -4.64
CA MET A 43 -7.67 2.51 -5.45
C MET A 43 -6.47 1.60 -5.75
N ILE A 44 -5.91 0.97 -4.73
CA ILE A 44 -4.79 0.03 -4.88
C ILE A 44 -5.18 -1.16 -5.75
N GLY A 45 -6.38 -1.71 -5.57
CA GLY A 45 -6.92 -2.78 -6.42
C GLY A 45 -7.04 -2.36 -7.90
N GLN A 46 -7.48 -1.13 -8.18
CA GLN A 46 -7.53 -0.62 -9.55
C GLN A 46 -6.14 -0.40 -10.17
N LEU A 47 -5.19 0.14 -9.39
CA LEU A 47 -3.80 0.30 -9.83
C LEU A 47 -3.17 -1.06 -10.15
N TYR A 48 -3.38 -2.04 -9.27
CA TYR A 48 -2.89 -3.41 -9.48
C TYR A 48 -3.43 -3.99 -10.78
N LYS A 49 -4.75 -3.97 -10.97
CA LYS A 49 -5.38 -4.46 -12.19
C LYS A 49 -4.84 -3.76 -13.44
N TYR A 50 -4.72 -2.44 -13.40
CA TYR A 50 -4.19 -1.66 -14.51
C TYR A 50 -2.78 -2.11 -14.92
N TYR A 51 -1.86 -2.24 -13.96
CA TYR A 51 -0.47 -2.60 -14.26
C TYR A 51 -0.26 -4.07 -14.59
N ILE A 52 -1.13 -4.98 -14.12
CA ILE A 52 -1.16 -6.36 -14.62
C ILE A 52 -1.50 -6.38 -16.11
N ASP A 53 -2.48 -5.58 -16.55
CA ASP A 53 -2.91 -5.53 -17.95
C ASP A 53 -1.96 -4.70 -18.83
N HIS A 54 -1.15 -3.81 -18.24
CA HIS A 54 -0.30 -2.83 -18.92
C HIS A 54 1.13 -2.82 -18.35
N VAL A 55 1.77 -3.99 -18.33
CA VAL A 55 3.10 -4.18 -17.76
C VAL A 55 4.16 -3.29 -18.43
N GLU A 56 3.96 -2.92 -19.70
CA GLU A 56 4.82 -2.00 -20.45
C GLU A 56 4.78 -0.56 -19.93
N LYS A 57 3.82 -0.21 -19.06
CA LYS A 57 3.73 1.09 -18.38
C LYS A 57 4.55 1.15 -17.10
N LEU A 58 5.07 0.02 -16.63
CA LEU A 58 6.00 0.00 -15.50
C LEU A 58 7.33 0.66 -15.88
N PRO A 59 8.06 1.22 -14.89
CA PRO A 59 9.43 1.68 -15.11
C PRO A 59 10.34 0.60 -15.73
N GLU A 60 11.35 1.04 -16.47
CA GLU A 60 12.21 0.17 -17.28
C GLU A 60 12.92 -0.91 -16.44
N GLU A 61 13.28 -0.60 -15.19
CA GLU A 61 13.90 -1.53 -14.27
C GLU A 61 13.05 -2.80 -14.03
N TYR A 62 11.74 -2.66 -13.87
CA TYR A 62 10.84 -3.81 -13.69
C TYR A 62 10.70 -4.60 -15.00
N GLY A 63 10.70 -3.93 -16.15
CA GLY A 63 10.74 -4.59 -17.45
C GLY A 63 12.01 -5.42 -17.66
N LYS A 64 13.16 -5.00 -17.10
CA LYS A 64 14.40 -5.79 -17.12
C LYS A 64 14.29 -7.04 -16.24
N MET A 65 13.74 -6.91 -15.02
CA MET A 65 13.53 -8.04 -14.10
C MET A 65 12.60 -9.11 -14.68
N LEU A 66 11.58 -8.70 -15.43
CA LEU A 66 10.68 -9.63 -16.12
C LEU A 66 11.39 -10.36 -17.26
N LYS A 67 12.17 -9.64 -18.08
CA LYS A 67 12.93 -10.22 -19.20
C LYS A 67 14.02 -11.17 -18.74
N SER A 68 14.66 -10.90 -17.61
CA SER A 68 15.65 -11.79 -17.00
C SER A 68 15.03 -12.99 -16.28
N GLY A 69 13.71 -12.99 -16.07
CA GLY A 69 13.00 -14.04 -15.31
C GLY A 69 13.24 -13.97 -13.80
N GLU A 70 13.73 -12.84 -13.28
CA GLU A 70 14.03 -12.64 -11.85
C GLU A 70 12.76 -12.56 -11.00
N ALA A 71 11.67 -12.05 -11.58
CA ALA A 71 10.38 -11.89 -10.90
C ALA A 71 9.22 -12.19 -11.86
N SER A 72 8.07 -12.57 -11.29
CA SER A 72 6.82 -12.68 -12.04
C SER A 72 6.20 -11.28 -12.24
N VAL A 73 5.23 -11.19 -13.16
CA VAL A 73 4.46 -9.96 -13.42
C VAL A 73 3.77 -9.48 -12.13
N GLU A 74 3.15 -10.40 -11.40
CA GLU A 74 2.45 -10.08 -10.16
C GLU A 74 3.39 -9.51 -9.10
N ARG A 75 4.61 -10.06 -9.00
CA ARG A 75 5.62 -9.58 -8.05
C ARG A 75 6.06 -8.16 -8.39
N VAL A 76 6.45 -7.89 -9.64
CA VAL A 76 6.93 -6.55 -10.01
C VAL A 76 5.83 -5.49 -9.90
N VAL A 77 4.58 -5.84 -10.18
CA VAL A 77 3.45 -4.91 -10.00
C VAL A 77 3.22 -4.62 -8.51
N CYS A 78 3.25 -5.65 -7.66
CA CYS A 78 3.16 -5.45 -6.21
C CYS A 78 4.30 -4.57 -5.67
N ASP A 79 5.54 -4.84 -6.09
CA ASP A 79 6.71 -4.10 -5.62
C ASP A 79 6.67 -2.63 -6.08
N PHE A 80 6.25 -2.39 -7.33
CA PHE A 80 6.07 -1.04 -7.85
C PHE A 80 5.00 -0.26 -7.07
N ILE A 81 3.83 -0.88 -6.81
CA ILE A 81 2.75 -0.23 -6.07
C ILE A 81 3.15 0.00 -4.61
N ALA A 82 3.80 -0.96 -3.95
CA ALA A 82 4.29 -0.83 -2.58
C ALA A 82 5.38 0.25 -2.46
N GLY A 83 6.12 0.52 -3.53
CA GLY A 83 7.10 1.61 -3.61
C GLY A 83 6.49 3.00 -3.80
N MET A 84 5.19 3.12 -4.04
CA MET A 84 4.53 4.41 -4.19
C MET A 84 4.36 5.13 -2.85
N THR A 85 4.54 6.45 -2.86
CA THR A 85 4.01 7.29 -1.78
C THR A 85 2.50 7.48 -1.96
N ASP A 86 1.75 7.70 -0.88
CA ASP A 86 0.30 7.96 -0.93
C ASP A 86 -0.07 9.02 -1.97
N ARG A 87 0.67 10.14 -1.99
CA ARG A 87 0.42 11.25 -2.92
C ARG A 87 0.62 10.82 -4.38
N TYR A 88 1.61 9.97 -4.64
CA TYR A 88 1.86 9.46 -5.99
C TYR A 88 0.81 8.44 -6.42
N ALA A 89 0.39 7.53 -5.53
CA ALA A 89 -0.67 6.56 -5.81
C ALA A 89 -2.00 7.26 -6.15
N VAL A 90 -2.39 8.26 -5.35
CA VAL A 90 -3.60 9.05 -5.58
C VAL A 90 -3.54 9.79 -6.93
N ALA A 91 -2.43 10.49 -7.21
CA ALA A 91 -2.28 11.24 -8.46
C ALA A 91 -2.29 10.32 -9.69
N THR A 92 -1.64 9.16 -9.60
CA THR A 92 -1.61 8.15 -10.66
C THR A 92 -3.02 7.60 -10.90
N TYR A 93 -3.73 7.22 -9.84
CA TYR A 93 -5.10 6.73 -9.93
C TYR A 93 -6.05 7.76 -10.56
N GLN A 94 -5.97 9.03 -10.15
CA GLN A 94 -6.76 10.11 -10.74
C GLN A 94 -6.45 10.29 -12.22
N SER A 95 -5.18 10.29 -12.61
CA SER A 95 -4.74 10.41 -14.01
C SER A 95 -5.27 9.28 -14.91
N LEU A 96 -5.33 8.06 -14.36
CA LEU A 96 -5.78 6.87 -15.11
C LEU A 96 -7.30 6.76 -15.23
N THR A 97 -8.04 7.26 -14.23
CA THR A 97 -9.49 7.04 -14.13
C THR A 97 -10.34 8.25 -14.47
N ILE A 98 -9.82 9.47 -14.33
CA ILE A 98 -10.57 10.69 -14.59
C ILE A 98 -10.30 11.16 -16.03
N PRO A 99 -11.28 11.08 -16.94
CA PRO A 99 -11.11 11.57 -18.30
C PRO A 99 -10.95 13.10 -18.30
N ARG A 100 -10.06 13.61 -19.14
CA ARG A 100 -9.93 15.05 -19.35
C ARG A 100 -11.05 15.52 -20.27
N THR A 101 -11.83 16.49 -19.82
CA THR A 101 -12.76 17.21 -20.69
C THR A 101 -12.00 18.04 -21.70
N TRP A 102 -12.39 18.00 -22.96
CA TRP A 102 -11.79 18.81 -24.01
C TRP A 102 -12.14 20.28 -23.78
N SER A 103 -11.19 21.09 -23.30
CA SER A 103 -11.32 22.55 -23.35
C SER A 103 -10.84 23.00 -24.73
N VAL A 104 -11.74 23.03 -25.70
CA VAL A 104 -11.50 23.80 -26.92
C VAL A 104 -11.64 25.27 -26.53
N LEU A 105 -10.55 26.03 -26.57
CA LEU A 105 -10.57 27.48 -26.74
C LEU A 105 -10.28 27.78 -28.20
#